data_AF-A0A447U6U3-F1
#
_entry.id   AF-A0A447U6U3-F1
#
_cell.length_a   1.000
_cell.length_b   1.000
_cell.length_c   1.000
_cell.angle_alpha   90.00
_cell.angle_beta   90.00
_cell.angle_gamma   90.00
#
_symmetry.space_group_name_H-M   'P 1'
#
loop_
_entity.id
_entity.type
_entity.pdbx_description
1 polymer ?
#
loop_
_entity_poly.entity_id
_entity_poly.type
_entity_poly.pdbx_seq_one_letter_code
_entity_poly.pdbx_strand_id
1 'polypeptide(L)'
;MKVVNGAKNSPLWFSAFGPGVNASRFTLLNAHSAIQPLIVGDNSRALHLAEALRQQGCWATAIRPPTVPVGTARLRLTLTQAHEACDIDRLLEVLHGAGE
;
A
#
# COMPACT_ATOMS: atom_id res chain seq x y z
N MET A 1 -16.60 -0.52 4.38
CA MET A 1 -17.44 -0.92 3.23
C MET A 1 -18.09 0.34 2.68
N LYS A 2 -17.58 0.84 1.54
CA LYS A 2 -18.30 1.79 0.69
C LYS A 2 -17.87 1.50 -0.75
N VAL A 3 -18.79 0.87 -1.47
CA VAL A 3 -18.83 0.84 -2.93
C VAL A 3 -19.50 2.13 -3.36
N VAL A 4 -18.96 2.88 -4.32
CA VAL A 4 -19.75 3.55 -5.37
C VAL A 4 -18.88 4.12 -6.50
N ASN A 5 -19.36 3.82 -7.71
CA ASN A 5 -19.36 4.54 -8.98
C ASN A 5 -18.07 4.88 -9.74
N GLY A 6 -18.12 4.49 -11.02
CA GLY A 6 -17.16 4.82 -12.05
C GLY A 6 -17.25 6.29 -12.45
N ALA A 7 -16.08 6.92 -12.49
CA ALA A 7 -15.82 8.12 -13.25
C ALA A 7 -14.58 7.87 -14.11
N LYS A 8 -14.67 8.24 -15.40
CA LYS A 8 -13.60 8.16 -16.40
C LYS A 8 -12.53 9.23 -16.15
N ASN A 9 -11.89 9.19 -14.99
CA ASN A 9 -10.72 10.01 -14.65
C ASN A 9 -9.72 9.11 -13.93
N SER A 10 -8.46 9.13 -14.40
CA SER A 10 -7.36 8.45 -13.72
C SER A 10 -7.32 8.93 -12.26
N PRO A 11 -7.37 8.04 -11.25
CA PRO A 11 -7.42 8.45 -9.86
C PRO A 11 -6.19 9.27 -9.46
N LEU A 12 -6.35 10.28 -8.59
CA LEU A 12 -5.24 11.14 -8.13
C LEU A 12 -4.09 10.34 -7.51
N TRP A 13 -4.39 9.24 -6.83
CA TRP A 13 -3.39 8.33 -6.27
C TRP A 13 -2.48 7.69 -7.34
N PHE A 14 -2.97 7.55 -8.58
CA PHE A 14 -2.23 6.91 -9.66
C PHE A 14 -0.96 7.69 -10.04
N SER A 15 -1.02 9.02 -9.97
CA SER A 15 0.11 9.91 -10.31
C SER A 15 1.04 10.18 -9.13
N ALA A 16 0.56 10.14 -7.89
CA ALA A 16 1.36 10.47 -6.70
C ALA A 16 1.98 9.24 -6.01
N PHE A 17 1.25 8.12 -5.93
CA PHE A 17 1.63 6.98 -5.11
C PHE A 17 2.85 6.21 -5.67
N GLY A 18 2.88 5.98 -6.99
CA GLY A 18 3.98 5.26 -7.64
C GLY A 18 5.36 5.90 -7.39
N PRO A 19 5.54 7.20 -7.72
CA PRO A 19 6.77 7.93 -7.43
C PRO A 19 7.12 7.94 -5.93
N GLY A 20 6.12 8.14 -5.05
CA GLY A 20 6.32 8.18 -3.60
C GLY A 20 6.84 6.86 -3.01
N VAL A 21 6.34 5.71 -3.50
CA VAL A 21 6.84 4.40 -3.05
C VAL A 21 8.22 4.09 -3.63
N ASN A 22 8.54 4.49 -4.86
CA ASN A 22 9.89 4.30 -5.41
C ASN A 22 10.96 5.09 -4.64
N ALA A 23 10.58 6.15 -3.91
CA ALA A 23 11.47 6.85 -2.99
C ALA A 23 11.67 6.10 -1.65
N SER A 24 10.94 5.01 -1.42
CA SER A 24 11.07 4.11 -0.26
C SER A 24 11.85 2.84 -0.63
N ARG A 25 12.26 2.05 0.36
CA ARG A 25 12.88 0.72 0.15
C ARG A 25 11.95 -0.36 -0.41
N PHE A 26 10.69 -0.05 -0.69
CA PHE A 26 9.68 -1.03 -1.05
C PHE A 26 9.43 -1.09 -2.57
N THR A 27 9.06 -2.27 -3.06
CA THR A 27 8.77 -2.51 -4.48
C THR A 27 7.28 -2.75 -4.72
N LEU A 28 6.71 -2.03 -5.68
CA LEU A 28 5.36 -2.27 -6.22
C LEU A 28 5.42 -3.28 -7.37
N LEU A 29 4.52 -4.26 -7.39
CA LEU A 29 4.48 -5.25 -8.49
C LEU A 29 3.54 -4.89 -9.65
N ASN A 30 2.62 -3.94 -9.46
CA ASN A 30 1.69 -3.55 -10.53
C ASN A 30 1.10 -2.15 -10.31
N ALA A 31 1.69 -1.13 -10.94
CA ALA A 31 1.23 0.25 -10.81
C ALA A 31 -0.18 0.51 -11.39
N HIS A 32 -0.77 -0.41 -12.17
CA HIS A 32 -2.00 -0.17 -12.92
C HIS A 32 -3.28 -0.72 -12.28
N SER A 33 -3.19 -1.37 -11.11
CA SER A 33 -4.35 -1.95 -10.41
C SER A 33 -4.74 -1.15 -9.17
N ALA A 34 -6.03 -1.09 -8.84
CA ALA A 34 -6.48 -0.60 -7.53
C ALA A 34 -5.88 -1.42 -6.37
N ILE A 35 -5.48 -2.67 -6.64
CA ILE A 35 -4.82 -3.54 -5.67
C ILE A 35 -3.31 -3.45 -5.90
N GLN A 36 -2.62 -2.81 -4.97
CA GLN A 36 -1.18 -2.56 -4.99
C GLN A 36 -0.47 -3.53 -4.02
N PRO A 37 0.20 -4.58 -4.53
CA PRO A 37 1.07 -5.41 -3.69
C PRO A 37 2.40 -4.70 -3.42
N LEU A 38 2.75 -4.58 -2.14
CA LEU A 38 4.00 -4.02 -1.64
C LEU A 38 4.86 -5.12 -1.03
N ILE A 39 5.99 -5.46 -1.64
CA ILE A 39 6.90 -6.48 -1.08
C ILE A 39 7.63 -5.92 0.13
N VAL A 40 7.54 -6.62 1.26
CA VAL A 40 8.21 -6.28 2.53
C VAL A 40 9.32 -7.28 2.87
N GLY A 41 9.16 -8.54 2.44
CA GLY A 41 10.11 -9.63 2.60
C GLY A 41 9.84 -10.48 3.85
N ASP A 42 9.94 -9.86 5.02
CA ASP A 42 9.79 -10.56 6.32
C ASP A 42 8.37 -10.50 6.90
N ASN A 43 7.98 -11.58 7.60
CA ASN A 43 6.67 -11.73 8.22
C ASN A 43 6.40 -10.73 9.34
N SER A 44 7.37 -10.52 10.23
CA SER A 44 7.23 -9.62 11.37
C SER A 44 7.17 -8.16 10.90
N ARG A 45 8.04 -7.80 9.94
CA ARG A 45 8.01 -6.47 9.30
C ARG A 45 6.69 -6.21 8.59
N ALA A 46 6.16 -7.21 7.87
CA ALA A 46 4.85 -7.07 7.21
C ALA A 46 3.71 -6.85 8.22
N LEU A 47 3.71 -7.56 9.35
CA LEU A 47 2.69 -7.36 10.39
C LEU A 47 2.82 -6.00 11.09
N HIS A 48 4.04 -5.60 11.48
CA HIS A 48 4.27 -4.30 12.10
C HIS A 48 3.89 -3.16 11.18
N LEU A 49 4.21 -3.25 9.89
CA LEU A 49 3.83 -2.23 8.92
C LEU A 49 2.32 -2.17 8.70
N ALA A 50 1.64 -3.32 8.61
CA ALA A 50 0.18 -3.35 8.52
C ALA A 50 -0.48 -2.69 9.74
N GLU A 51 0.07 -2.92 10.93
CA GLU A 51 -0.43 -2.31 12.17
C GLU A 51 -0.16 -0.80 12.23
N ALA A 52 1.04 -0.34 11.84
CA ALA A 52 1.37 1.08 11.77
C ALA A 52 0.45 1.82 10.79
N LEU A 53 0.19 1.24 9.61
CA LEU A 53 -0.76 1.76 8.64
C LEU A 53 -2.17 1.84 9.23
N ARG A 54 -2.62 0.79 9.93
CA ARG A 54 -3.93 0.73 10.56
C ARG A 54 -4.13 1.86 11.59
N GLN A 55 -3.10 2.17 12.37
CA GLN A 55 -3.12 3.28 13.35
C GLN A 55 -3.27 4.66 12.69
N GLN A 56 -2.84 4.78 11.43
CA GLN A 56 -3.02 5.99 10.63
C GLN A 56 -4.31 6.00 9.81
N GLY A 57 -5.19 5.00 9.99
CA GLY A 57 -6.44 4.88 9.25
C GLY A 57 -6.29 4.23 7.87
N CYS A 58 -5.11 3.70 7.54
CA CYS A 58 -4.84 3.01 6.28
C CYS A 58 -4.98 1.48 6.47
N TRP A 59 -5.95 0.85 5.81
CA TRP A 59 -6.11 -0.60 5.90
C TRP A 59 -5.23 -1.35 4.88
N ALA A 60 -4.31 -2.15 5.39
CA ALA A 60 -3.45 -3.04 4.61
C ALA A 60 -3.55 -4.47 5.13
N THR A 61 -3.54 -5.46 4.23
CA THR A 61 -3.52 -6.88 4.62
C THR A 61 -2.12 -7.44 4.43
N ALA A 62 -1.51 -7.97 5.50
CA ALA A 62 -0.25 -8.72 5.40
C ALA A 62 -0.51 -10.13 4.86
N ILE A 63 0.03 -10.42 3.68
CA ILE A 63 0.04 -11.75 3.06
C ILE A 63 1.40 -12.38 3.33
N ARG A 64 1.39 -13.57 3.92
CA ARG A 64 2.57 -14.29 4.43
C ARG A 64 2.57 -15.74 3.92
N PRO A 65 3.67 -16.49 4.04
CA PRO A 65 3.68 -17.92 3.77
C PRO A 65 2.60 -18.66 4.59
N PRO A 66 2.02 -19.75 4.06
CA PRO A 66 2.37 -20.41 2.79
C PRO A 66 1.73 -19.76 1.54
N THR A 67 0.90 -18.73 1.69
CA THR A 67 0.19 -18.08 0.57
C THR A 67 1.13 -17.39 -0.42
N VAL A 68 2.31 -16.97 0.04
CA VAL A 68 3.41 -16.44 -0.78
C VAL A 68 4.72 -17.16 -0.44
N PRO A 69 5.71 -17.20 -1.35
CA PRO A 69 7.02 -17.78 -1.06
C PRO A 69 7.66 -17.19 0.20
N VAL A 70 8.41 -18.01 0.93
CA VAL A 70 9.20 -17.58 2.09
C VAL A 70 10.15 -16.44 1.68
N GLY A 71 10.28 -15.42 2.53
CA GLY A 71 11.08 -14.23 2.25
C GLY A 71 10.42 -13.24 1.30
N THR A 72 9.15 -13.45 0.91
CA THR A 72 8.40 -12.53 0.03
C THR A 72 7.07 -12.07 0.63
N ALA A 73 7.01 -12.00 1.97
CA ALA A 73 5.85 -11.44 2.67
C ALA A 73 5.56 -10.04 2.12
N ARG A 74 4.28 -9.71 1.97
CA ARG A 74 3.86 -8.50 1.27
C ARG A 74 2.59 -7.93 1.85
N LEU A 75 2.42 -6.62 1.71
CA LEU A 75 1.14 -5.97 1.99
C LEU A 75 0.32 -5.91 0.72
N ARG A 76 -0.99 -6.15 0.87
CA ARG A 76 -1.97 -5.81 -0.15
C ARG A 76 -2.63 -4.49 0.24
N LEU A 77 -2.29 -3.43 -0.48
CA LEU A 77 -2.92 -2.13 -0.37
C LEU A 77 -4.06 -2.06 -1.38
N THR A 78 -5.20 -1.49 -1.00
CA THR A 78 -6.33 -1.30 -1.89
C THR A 78 -6.61 0.19 -2.00
N LEU A 79 -6.13 0.80 -3.07
CA LEU A 79 -6.36 2.20 -3.39
C LEU A 79 -7.63 2.34 -4.22
N THR A 80 -8.47 3.29 -3.84
CA THR A 80 -9.77 3.55 -4.47
C THR A 80 -9.90 5.02 -4.81
N GLN A 81 -10.83 5.39 -5.69
CA GLN A 81 -11.13 6.80 -5.99
C GLN A 81 -11.60 7.61 -4.78
N ALA A 82 -11.94 6.96 -3.66
CA ALA A 82 -12.37 7.63 -2.44
C ALA A 82 -11.19 8.18 -1.61
N HIS A 83 -9.94 7.85 -1.94
CA HIS A 83 -8.79 8.40 -1.25
C HIS A 83 -8.50 9.82 -1.75
N GLU A 84 -8.38 10.76 -0.82
CA GLU A 84 -7.94 12.12 -1.08
C GLU A 84 -6.41 12.19 -1.09
N ALA A 85 -5.84 13.33 -1.51
CA ALA A 85 -4.40 13.51 -1.54
C ALA A 85 -3.77 13.30 -0.15
N CYS A 86 -4.40 13.79 0.90
CA CYS A 86 -3.94 13.64 2.28
C CYS A 86 -3.89 12.18 2.76
N ASP A 87 -4.77 11.31 2.25
CA ASP A 87 -4.71 9.87 2.55
C ASP A 87 -3.47 9.23 1.93
N ILE A 88 -3.10 9.69 0.73
CA ILE A 88 -1.91 9.22 0.01
C ILE A 88 -0.63 9.75 0.67
N ASP A 89 -0.62 11.02 1.08
CA ASP A 89 0.52 11.59 1.83
C ASP A 89 0.75 10.82 3.13
N ARG A 90 -0.32 10.60 3.93
CA ARG A 90 -0.21 9.86 5.19
C ARG A 90 0.26 8.42 4.99
N LEU A 91 -0.22 7.75 3.94
CA LEU A 91 0.25 6.43 3.54
C LEU A 91 1.75 6.46 3.24
N LEU A 92 2.22 7.44 2.45
CA LEU A 92 3.63 7.58 2.09
C LEU A 92 4.51 7.90 3.31
N GLU A 93 4.06 8.76 4.23
CA GLU A 93 4.78 9.08 5.46
C GLU A 93 5.05 7.82 6.31
N VAL A 94 4.04 6.95 6.47
CA VAL A 94 4.22 5.68 7.20
C VAL A 94 5.19 4.75 6.46
N LEU A 95 5.08 4.67 5.13
CA LEU A 95 5.97 3.83 4.33
C LEU A 95 7.42 4.33 4.37
N HIS A 96 7.65 5.64 4.38
CA HIS A 96 8.99 6.22 4.52
C HIS A 96 9.55 6.02 5.92
N GLY A 97 8.76 6.26 6.97
CA GLY A 97 9.19 6.04 8.36
C GLY A 97 9.47 4.56 8.68
N ALA A 98 8.74 3.64 8.05
CA ALA A 98 9.02 2.21 8.11
C ALA A 98 9.99 1.73 7.02
N GLY A 99 10.58 2.66 6.26
CA GLY A 99 11.51 2.48 5.15
C GLY A 99 12.98 2.69 5.54
N GLU A 100 13.21 3.34 6.68
CA GLU A 100 14.49 3.46 7.40
C GLU A 100 14.75 2.22 8.27
#